data_AF-A0AA86NGN6-F1
#
_entry.id   AF-A0AA86NGN6-F1
#
_cell.length_a   1.000
_cell.length_b   1.000
_cell.length_c   1.000
_cell.angle_alpha   90.00
_cell.angle_beta   90.00
_cell.angle_gamma   90.00
#
_symmetry.space_group_name_H-M   'P 1'
#
loop_
_entity.id
_entity.type
_entity.pdbx_description
1 polymer ?
#
loop_
_entity_poly.entity_id
_entity_poly.type
_entity_poly.pdbx_seq_one_letter_code
_entity_poly.pdbx_strand_id
1 'polypeptide(L)'
;MQNNNDYDQVKIQQYQRNIFSGNLSIHKDKSISSLHFLQFLNVKHVSVWQCENVSLSSIPPTLNRLTVNQCTGVDLSELKHNVQLQFLDIKQNKFSECRFLRTLVNITNLTLINNNLENIAYLRDMAKLNSLIVHQNSLNDITGIQHLKKLTLLNLSYNKIVDISPLESLTNIEELYLNQNQIVSIEALTSFSKLRNLEIFDNYIQDMTPICLHKNIDNWNLYKIGKQQDPTHQHLCTSLNHKCIYGMQELAGRFKHSSNCRKIDSIKRTIYYFLVQIETNTDIYFSKINDLFLQLNSYGTDQ
;
A
#
# COMPACT_ATOMS: atom_id res chain seq x y z
N MET A 1 -5.20 -37.34 -45.83
CA MET A 1 -5.88 -37.34 -44.52
C MET A 1 -4.95 -37.85 -43.41
N GLN A 2 -3.81 -37.21 -43.21
CA GLN A 2 -2.88 -37.48 -42.10
C GLN A 2 -2.02 -36.21 -42.02
N ASN A 3 -2.06 -35.50 -40.89
CA ASN A 3 -1.03 -34.56 -40.37
C ASN A 3 -1.56 -33.46 -39.43
N ASN A 4 -2.88 -33.36 -39.16
CA ASN A 4 -3.36 -32.37 -38.18
C ASN A 4 -3.23 -32.80 -36.70
N ASN A 5 -3.08 -34.10 -36.41
CA ASN A 5 -3.05 -34.58 -35.03
C ASN A 5 -1.70 -34.42 -34.32
N ASP A 6 -0.57 -34.48 -35.04
CA ASP A 6 0.77 -34.35 -34.43
C ASP A 6 1.10 -32.90 -34.06
N TYR A 7 0.60 -31.94 -34.83
CA TYR A 7 0.80 -30.50 -34.56
C TYR A 7 0.04 -30.05 -33.30
N ASP A 8 -1.14 -30.62 -33.05
CA ASP A 8 -1.94 -30.34 -31.87
C ASP A 8 -1.43 -31.08 -30.63
N GLN A 9 -0.91 -32.30 -30.74
CA GLN A 9 -0.29 -33.01 -29.61
C GLN A 9 1.01 -32.35 -29.12
N VAL A 10 1.85 -31.84 -30.03
CA VAL A 10 3.08 -31.11 -29.65
C VAL A 10 2.75 -29.79 -28.94
N LYS A 11 1.69 -29.10 -29.37
CA LYS A 11 1.17 -27.92 -28.66
C LYS A 11 0.64 -28.29 -27.28
N ILE A 12 -0.17 -29.33 -27.16
CA ILE A 12 -0.71 -29.82 -25.86
C ILE A 12 0.42 -30.16 -24.88
N GLN A 13 1.52 -30.75 -25.34
CA GLN A 13 2.69 -31.04 -24.48
C GLN A 13 3.46 -29.78 -24.05
N GLN A 14 3.55 -28.75 -24.90
CA GLN A 14 4.06 -27.44 -24.50
C GLN A 14 3.14 -26.73 -23.49
N TYR A 15 1.81 -26.84 -23.65
CA TYR A 15 0.84 -26.38 -22.66
C TYR A 15 0.98 -27.14 -21.34
N GLN A 16 1.15 -28.46 -21.36
CA GLN A 16 1.41 -29.26 -20.16
C GLN A 16 2.71 -28.80 -19.45
N ARG A 17 3.78 -28.48 -20.17
CA ARG A 17 4.99 -27.90 -19.58
C ARG A 17 4.78 -26.52 -18.93
N ASN A 18 3.89 -25.68 -19.48
CA ASN A 18 3.51 -24.41 -18.87
C ASN A 18 2.45 -24.55 -17.75
N ILE A 19 1.66 -25.62 -17.78
CA ILE A 19 0.71 -26.01 -16.71
C ILE A 19 1.47 -26.54 -15.49
N PHE A 20 2.58 -27.27 -15.68
CA PHE A 20 3.47 -27.67 -14.58
C PHE A 20 4.19 -26.49 -13.90
N SER A 21 4.21 -25.30 -14.52
CA SER A 21 4.79 -24.07 -13.94
C SER A 21 3.74 -23.04 -13.50
N GLY A 22 2.44 -23.37 -13.56
CA GLY A 22 1.36 -22.54 -12.99
C GLY A 22 1.19 -21.14 -13.61
N ASN A 23 1.74 -20.89 -14.81
CA ASN A 23 1.68 -19.58 -15.47
C ASN A 23 1.14 -19.72 -16.90
N LEU A 24 -0.15 -19.41 -17.07
CA LEU A 24 -0.75 -19.25 -18.40
C LEU A 24 -0.91 -17.76 -18.72
N SER A 25 -0.10 -17.25 -19.64
CA SER A 25 -0.32 -15.93 -20.28
C SER A 25 -1.26 -16.11 -21.47
N ILE A 26 -2.50 -15.63 -21.37
CA ILE A 26 -3.47 -15.72 -22.46
C ILE A 26 -3.15 -14.63 -23.49
N HIS A 27 -2.59 -15.03 -24.63
CA HIS A 27 -2.57 -14.18 -25.82
C HIS A 27 -3.69 -14.60 -26.80
N LYS A 28 -4.62 -13.67 -26.96
CA LYS A 28 -5.58 -13.45 -28.06
C LYS A 28 -6.61 -14.50 -28.49
N ASP A 29 -6.61 -15.79 -28.12
CA ASP A 29 -7.57 -16.68 -28.83
C ASP A 29 -8.11 -17.97 -28.19
N LYS A 30 -8.08 -18.20 -26.87
CA LYS A 30 -8.61 -19.48 -26.32
C LYS A 30 -9.31 -19.36 -24.96
N SER A 31 -10.46 -20.03 -24.84
CA SER A 31 -11.22 -20.19 -23.58
C SER A 31 -10.45 -21.08 -22.59
N ILE A 32 -10.39 -20.63 -21.34
CA ILE A 32 -9.72 -21.32 -20.22
C ILE A 32 -10.66 -22.18 -19.36
N SER A 33 -11.93 -22.31 -19.76
CA SER A 33 -12.98 -23.00 -18.99
C SER A 33 -12.72 -24.49 -18.76
N SER A 34 -11.97 -25.13 -19.66
CA SER A 34 -11.61 -26.55 -19.58
C SER A 34 -10.47 -26.85 -18.59
N LEU A 35 -9.81 -25.82 -18.03
CA LEU A 35 -8.66 -25.98 -17.14
C LEU A 35 -9.07 -26.12 -15.67
N HIS A 36 -9.87 -27.15 -15.36
CA HIS A 36 -10.46 -27.34 -14.01
C HIS A 36 -9.46 -27.48 -12.86
N PHE A 37 -8.19 -27.77 -13.14
CA PHE A 37 -7.11 -27.91 -12.13
C PHE A 37 -6.32 -26.62 -11.91
N LEU A 38 -6.63 -25.54 -12.63
CA LEU A 38 -5.84 -24.31 -12.59
C LEU A 38 -6.02 -23.59 -11.24
N GLN A 39 -4.94 -23.47 -10.47
CA GLN A 39 -4.94 -22.74 -9.20
C GLN A 39 -4.44 -21.30 -9.32
N PHE A 40 -3.69 -21.01 -10.39
CA PHE A 40 -3.01 -19.74 -10.62
C PHE A 40 -3.21 -19.29 -12.06
N LEU A 41 -3.64 -18.04 -12.27
CA LEU A 41 -3.82 -17.46 -13.59
C LEU A 41 -3.24 -16.04 -13.62
N ASN A 42 -2.46 -15.74 -14.67
CA ASN A 42 -1.78 -14.47 -14.83
C ASN A 42 -2.02 -13.89 -16.23
N VAL A 43 -2.85 -12.86 -16.29
CA VAL A 43 -3.21 -12.13 -17.51
C VAL A 43 -2.51 -10.78 -17.47
N LYS A 44 -1.70 -10.45 -18.49
CA LYS A 44 -1.03 -9.15 -18.59
C LYS A 44 -1.07 -8.60 -20.01
N HIS A 45 -1.11 -7.27 -20.13
CA HIS A 45 -1.00 -6.55 -21.41
C HIS A 45 -2.12 -6.89 -22.40
N VAL A 46 -3.36 -7.04 -21.91
CA VAL A 46 -4.53 -7.36 -22.75
C VAL A 46 -5.42 -6.14 -22.92
N SER A 47 -5.41 -5.51 -24.09
CA SER A 47 -6.36 -4.44 -24.42
C SER A 47 -7.68 -5.03 -24.93
N VAL A 48 -8.79 -4.71 -24.27
CA VAL A 48 -10.10 -5.30 -24.61
C VAL A 48 -10.72 -4.71 -25.88
N TRP A 49 -10.15 -3.62 -26.42
CA TRP A 49 -10.43 -3.12 -27.77
C TRP A 49 -10.11 -4.12 -28.90
N GLN A 50 -9.43 -5.23 -28.59
CA GLN A 50 -9.11 -6.33 -29.52
C GLN A 50 -9.40 -7.73 -28.94
N CYS A 51 -10.14 -7.83 -27.84
CA CYS A 51 -10.44 -9.11 -27.18
C CYS A 51 -11.94 -9.23 -26.91
N GLU A 52 -12.72 -9.52 -27.96
CA GLU A 52 -14.11 -10.00 -27.81
C GLU A 52 -14.15 -11.37 -27.09
N ASN A 53 -13.00 -12.02 -26.86
CA ASN A 53 -12.93 -13.45 -26.48
C ASN A 53 -12.30 -13.77 -25.11
N VAL A 54 -11.83 -12.81 -24.30
CA VAL A 54 -11.43 -13.11 -22.91
C VAL A 54 -12.64 -12.94 -22.00
N SER A 55 -13.64 -13.81 -22.19
CA SER A 55 -14.76 -13.89 -21.25
C SER A 55 -14.29 -14.57 -19.98
N LEU A 56 -14.25 -13.82 -18.88
CA LEU A 56 -13.87 -14.35 -17.56
C LEU A 56 -14.93 -15.27 -16.94
N SER A 57 -16.09 -15.43 -17.59
CA SER A 57 -17.04 -16.52 -17.33
C SER A 57 -16.40 -17.92 -17.42
N SER A 58 -15.27 -18.02 -18.13
CA SER A 58 -14.49 -19.24 -18.29
C SER A 58 -13.46 -19.47 -17.18
N ILE A 59 -13.37 -18.64 -16.14
CA ILE A 59 -12.37 -18.86 -15.07
C ILE A 59 -12.76 -20.07 -14.21
N PRO A 60 -11.86 -21.06 -14.05
CA PRO A 60 -12.11 -22.22 -13.20
C PRO A 60 -12.46 -21.84 -11.76
N PRO A 61 -13.49 -22.45 -11.14
CA PRO A 61 -13.88 -22.16 -9.75
C PRO A 61 -12.80 -22.58 -8.72
N THR A 62 -11.82 -23.39 -9.13
CA THR A 62 -10.67 -23.83 -8.33
C THR A 62 -9.57 -22.78 -8.20
N LEU A 63 -9.69 -21.65 -8.90
CA LEU A 63 -8.67 -20.61 -8.90
C LEU A 63 -8.51 -19.97 -7.52
N ASN A 64 -7.30 -20.02 -6.98
CA ASN A 64 -6.94 -19.39 -5.70
C ASN A 64 -6.30 -18.02 -5.93
N ARG A 65 -5.52 -17.88 -7.00
CA ARG A 65 -4.78 -16.66 -7.33
C ARG A 65 -5.05 -16.21 -8.75
N LEU A 66 -5.43 -14.94 -8.88
CA LEU A 66 -5.61 -14.27 -10.15
C LEU A 66 -4.79 -12.99 -10.20
N THR A 67 -4.07 -12.79 -11.30
CA THR A 67 -3.50 -11.49 -11.62
C THR A 67 -3.98 -11.04 -12.98
N VAL A 68 -4.54 -9.84 -13.10
CA VAL A 68 -4.98 -9.23 -14.35
C VAL A 68 -4.40 -7.83 -14.39
N ASN A 69 -3.29 -7.61 -15.08
CA ASN A 69 -2.55 -6.35 -14.98
C ASN A 69 -2.36 -5.66 -16.32
N GLN A 70 -2.44 -4.34 -16.37
CA GLN A 70 -2.28 -3.59 -17.62
C GLN A 70 -3.26 -4.01 -18.73
N CYS A 71 -4.51 -4.29 -18.33
CA CYS A 71 -5.58 -4.72 -19.22
C CYS A 71 -6.71 -3.69 -19.21
N THR A 72 -6.84 -2.90 -20.28
CA THR A 72 -7.84 -1.83 -20.37
C THR A 72 -9.18 -2.35 -20.87
N GLY A 73 -10.26 -2.06 -20.14
CA GLY A 73 -11.63 -2.44 -20.51
C GLY A 73 -12.04 -3.87 -20.12
N VAL A 74 -11.30 -4.53 -19.23
CA VAL A 74 -11.65 -5.88 -18.75
C VAL A 74 -12.84 -5.80 -17.80
N ASP A 75 -13.91 -6.54 -18.11
CA ASP A 75 -15.00 -6.77 -17.18
C ASP A 75 -14.68 -7.96 -16.26
N LEU A 76 -14.55 -7.67 -14.96
CA LEU A 76 -14.30 -8.65 -13.89
C LEU A 76 -15.58 -9.03 -13.11
N SER A 77 -16.76 -8.60 -13.57
CA SER A 77 -18.04 -8.84 -12.87
C SER A 77 -18.35 -10.32 -12.63
N GLU A 78 -17.94 -11.20 -13.56
CA GLU A 78 -18.15 -12.64 -13.50
C GLU A 78 -17.28 -13.35 -12.44
N LEU A 79 -16.26 -12.68 -11.89
CA LEU A 79 -15.47 -13.23 -10.78
C LEU A 79 -16.31 -13.52 -9.54
N LYS A 80 -17.54 -12.98 -9.45
CA LYS A 80 -18.49 -13.27 -8.38
C LYS A 80 -18.71 -14.76 -8.09
N HIS A 81 -18.46 -15.62 -9.08
CA HIS A 81 -18.57 -17.07 -8.96
C HIS A 81 -17.30 -17.74 -8.39
N ASN A 82 -16.15 -17.07 -8.42
CA ASN A 82 -14.86 -17.57 -7.93
C ASN A 82 -14.67 -17.26 -6.44
N VAL A 83 -15.63 -17.68 -5.61
CA VAL A 83 -15.65 -17.39 -4.17
C VAL A 83 -14.47 -17.98 -3.41
N GLN A 84 -13.69 -18.90 -4.00
CA GLN A 84 -12.49 -19.49 -3.39
C GLN A 84 -11.23 -18.62 -3.53
N LEU A 85 -11.28 -17.54 -4.32
CA LEU A 85 -10.12 -16.70 -4.61
C LEU A 85 -9.58 -16.07 -3.32
N GLN A 86 -8.26 -16.22 -3.09
CA GLN A 86 -7.56 -15.67 -1.93
C GLN A 86 -6.61 -14.53 -2.30
N PHE A 87 -6.03 -14.58 -3.51
CA PHE A 87 -5.13 -13.55 -4.00
C PHE A 87 -5.65 -12.93 -5.30
N LEU A 88 -5.78 -11.61 -5.31
CA LEU A 88 -6.16 -10.85 -6.49
C LEU A 88 -5.23 -9.65 -6.69
N ASP A 89 -4.58 -9.57 -7.83
CA ASP A 89 -3.81 -8.41 -8.28
C ASP A 89 -4.42 -7.88 -9.58
N ILE A 90 -4.98 -6.68 -9.54
CA ILE A 90 -5.62 -6.03 -10.69
C ILE A 90 -5.07 -4.63 -10.94
N LYS A 91 -3.74 -4.49 -10.90
CA LYS A 91 -3.07 -3.21 -11.08
C LYS A 91 -3.10 -2.70 -12.53
N GLN A 92 -3.07 -1.38 -12.70
CA GLN A 92 -2.91 -0.73 -14.00
C GLN A 92 -4.03 -1.02 -15.01
N ASN A 93 -5.27 -1.19 -14.54
CA ASN A 93 -6.43 -1.48 -15.41
C ASN A 93 -7.39 -0.31 -15.58
N LYS A 94 -7.12 0.84 -14.94
CA LYS A 94 -7.96 2.04 -14.96
C LYS A 94 -9.37 1.84 -14.37
N PHE A 95 -9.52 0.94 -13.39
CA PHE A 95 -10.80 0.77 -12.69
C PHE A 95 -11.14 2.02 -11.90
N SER A 96 -12.36 2.54 -12.05
CA SER A 96 -12.90 3.60 -11.18
C SER A 96 -13.70 3.05 -10.00
N GLU A 97 -14.22 1.82 -10.13
CA GLU A 97 -14.87 1.08 -9.04
C GLU A 97 -14.69 -0.44 -9.21
N CYS A 98 -14.76 -1.19 -8.11
CA CYS A 98 -14.62 -2.65 -8.12
C CYS A 98 -15.71 -3.34 -7.29
N ARG A 99 -16.99 -3.05 -7.56
CA ARG A 99 -18.12 -3.57 -6.76
C ARG A 99 -18.21 -5.10 -6.73
N PHE A 100 -17.71 -5.78 -7.75
CA PHE A 100 -17.66 -7.25 -7.80
C PHE A 100 -16.89 -7.86 -6.63
N LEU A 101 -15.93 -7.12 -6.04
CA LEU A 101 -15.14 -7.57 -4.89
C LEU A 101 -15.98 -7.88 -3.65
N ARG A 102 -17.19 -7.31 -3.52
CA ARG A 102 -18.11 -7.58 -2.39
C ARG A 102 -18.43 -9.06 -2.22
N THR A 103 -18.38 -9.82 -3.31
CA THR A 103 -18.69 -11.26 -3.32
C THR A 103 -17.46 -12.13 -3.04
N LEU A 104 -16.26 -11.58 -3.18
CA LEU A 104 -14.98 -12.30 -3.02
C LEU A 104 -14.52 -12.29 -1.55
N VAL A 105 -15.37 -12.80 -0.67
CA VAL A 105 -15.20 -12.73 0.80
C VAL A 105 -14.02 -13.54 1.34
N ASN A 106 -13.40 -14.40 0.53
CA ASN A 106 -12.24 -15.22 0.90
C ASN A 106 -10.87 -14.60 0.57
N ILE A 107 -10.85 -13.43 -0.04
CA ILE A 107 -9.60 -12.74 -0.38
C ILE A 107 -8.83 -12.39 0.89
N THR A 108 -7.56 -12.77 0.93
CA THR A 108 -6.60 -12.44 1.99
C THR A 108 -5.60 -11.38 1.53
N ASN A 109 -5.36 -11.29 0.21
CA ASN A 109 -4.38 -10.39 -0.38
C ASN A 109 -4.98 -9.71 -1.62
N LEU A 110 -5.09 -8.39 -1.58
CA LEU A 110 -5.68 -7.58 -2.65
C LEU A 110 -4.75 -6.45 -3.07
N THR A 111 -4.46 -6.38 -4.37
CA THR A 111 -3.66 -5.32 -4.99
C THR A 111 -4.47 -4.61 -6.07
N LEU A 112 -4.62 -3.30 -5.93
CA LEU A 112 -5.40 -2.39 -6.78
C LEU A 112 -4.54 -1.22 -7.30
N ILE A 113 -3.23 -1.42 -7.41
CA ILE A 113 -2.26 -0.34 -7.70
C ILE A 113 -2.56 0.35 -9.02
N ASN A 114 -2.40 1.68 -9.08
CA ASN A 114 -2.44 2.43 -10.34
C ASN A 114 -3.75 2.21 -11.11
N ASN A 115 -4.86 2.47 -10.42
CA ASN A 115 -6.20 2.53 -11.00
C ASN A 115 -6.75 3.95 -10.79
N ASN A 116 -8.06 4.15 -10.98
CA ASN A 116 -8.73 5.43 -10.87
C ASN A 116 -9.75 5.44 -9.71
N LEU A 117 -9.46 4.68 -8.64
CA LEU A 117 -10.38 4.52 -7.51
C LEU A 117 -10.43 5.80 -6.67
N GLU A 118 -11.64 6.22 -6.30
CA GLU A 118 -11.87 7.38 -5.40
C GLU A 118 -12.35 6.97 -4.00
N ASN A 119 -12.93 5.78 -3.86
CA ASN A 119 -13.32 5.20 -2.57
C ASN A 119 -13.19 3.67 -2.56
N ILE A 120 -13.25 3.07 -1.37
CA ILE A 120 -13.14 1.62 -1.16
C ILE A 120 -14.26 1.04 -0.29
N ALA A 121 -15.42 1.71 -0.20
CA ALA A 121 -16.52 1.30 0.68
C ALA A 121 -17.06 -0.12 0.40
N TYR A 122 -16.86 -0.60 -0.83
CA TYR A 122 -17.22 -1.96 -1.24
C TYR A 122 -16.32 -3.06 -0.64
N LEU A 123 -15.19 -2.72 -0.02
CA LEU A 123 -14.32 -3.70 0.64
C LEU A 123 -14.81 -4.10 2.04
N ARG A 124 -15.78 -3.38 2.64
CA ARG A 124 -16.18 -3.52 4.06
C ARG A 124 -16.47 -4.96 4.53
N ASP A 125 -16.94 -5.82 3.62
CA ASP A 125 -17.37 -7.19 3.93
C ASP A 125 -16.20 -8.22 3.80
N MET A 126 -15.00 -7.77 3.42
CA MET A 126 -13.80 -8.61 3.22
C MET A 126 -13.09 -8.93 4.54
N ALA A 127 -13.80 -9.56 5.48
CA ALA A 127 -13.33 -9.81 6.85
C ALA A 127 -12.06 -10.70 6.96
N LYS A 128 -11.64 -11.36 5.87
CA LYS A 128 -10.43 -12.19 5.80
C LYS A 128 -9.21 -11.45 5.23
N LEU A 129 -9.36 -10.20 4.83
CA LEU A 129 -8.29 -9.45 4.19
C LEU A 129 -7.16 -9.14 5.19
N ASN A 130 -5.95 -9.62 4.88
CA ASN A 130 -4.75 -9.43 5.68
C ASN A 130 -3.83 -8.37 5.06
N SER A 131 -3.81 -8.28 3.73
CA SER A 131 -2.95 -7.35 2.99
C SER A 131 -3.74 -6.61 1.92
N LEU A 132 -3.71 -5.28 1.98
CA LEU A 132 -4.39 -4.40 1.04
C LEU A 132 -3.41 -3.35 0.50
N ILE A 133 -3.23 -3.34 -0.82
CA ILE A 133 -2.35 -2.41 -1.52
C ILE A 133 -3.16 -1.64 -2.56
N VAL A 134 -3.42 -0.36 -2.31
CA VAL A 134 -4.20 0.56 -3.17
C VAL A 134 -3.39 1.81 -3.54
N HIS A 135 -2.06 1.66 -3.61
CA HIS A 135 -1.12 2.70 -3.99
C HIS A 135 -1.41 3.27 -5.39
N GLN A 136 -1.14 4.58 -5.60
CA GLN A 136 -1.37 5.27 -6.87
C GLN A 136 -2.84 5.19 -7.31
N ASN A 137 -3.74 5.76 -6.54
CA ASN A 137 -5.14 5.93 -6.94
C ASN A 137 -5.54 7.40 -6.71
N SER A 138 -6.84 7.69 -6.62
CA SER A 138 -7.35 9.02 -6.28
C SER A 138 -8.24 8.96 -5.05
N LEU A 139 -7.95 8.05 -4.10
CA LEU A 139 -8.76 7.85 -2.91
C LEU A 139 -8.79 9.12 -2.06
N ASN A 140 -9.99 9.61 -1.75
CA ASN A 140 -10.22 10.67 -0.77
C ASN A 140 -11.11 10.20 0.39
N ASP A 141 -11.85 9.10 0.21
CA ASP A 141 -12.69 8.45 1.21
C ASP A 141 -12.28 6.99 1.39
N ILE A 142 -11.85 6.66 2.61
CA ILE A 142 -11.47 5.30 3.00
C ILE A 142 -12.51 4.63 3.92
N THR A 143 -13.72 5.21 4.01
CA THR A 143 -14.83 4.63 4.78
C THR A 143 -15.08 3.19 4.34
N GLY A 144 -15.34 2.33 5.33
CA GLY A 144 -15.49 0.88 5.17
C GLY A 144 -14.23 0.12 5.58
N ILE A 145 -13.05 0.75 5.56
CA ILE A 145 -11.79 0.10 5.95
C ILE A 145 -11.77 -0.31 7.43
N GLN A 146 -12.52 0.38 8.30
CA GLN A 146 -12.62 0.08 9.73
C GLN A 146 -13.12 -1.34 10.03
N HIS A 147 -13.78 -1.99 9.06
CA HIS A 147 -14.29 -3.35 9.20
C HIS A 147 -13.22 -4.43 8.92
N LEU A 148 -12.07 -4.06 8.35
CA LEU A 148 -11.03 -4.99 7.90
C LEU A 148 -10.05 -5.34 9.03
N LYS A 149 -10.59 -5.87 10.13
CA LYS A 149 -9.88 -6.08 11.41
C LYS A 149 -8.64 -6.97 11.36
N LYS A 150 -8.48 -7.77 10.29
CA LYS A 150 -7.35 -8.68 10.11
C LYS A 150 -6.18 -8.06 9.33
N LEU A 151 -6.32 -6.83 8.83
CA LEU A 151 -5.24 -6.17 8.11
C LEU A 151 -3.98 -6.07 8.98
N THR A 152 -2.89 -6.56 8.41
CA THR A 152 -1.52 -6.41 8.94
C THR A 152 -0.67 -5.53 8.03
N LEU A 153 -0.96 -5.50 6.73
CA LEU A 153 -0.29 -4.65 5.75
C LEU A 153 -1.32 -3.77 5.03
N LEU A 154 -1.14 -2.46 5.11
CA LEU A 154 -1.96 -1.48 4.40
C LEU A 154 -1.06 -0.46 3.68
N ASN A 155 -1.22 -0.38 2.37
CA ASN A 155 -0.57 0.65 1.56
C ASN A 155 -1.61 1.48 0.80
N LEU A 156 -1.74 2.74 1.21
CA LEU A 156 -2.61 3.77 0.61
C LEU A 156 -1.79 4.97 0.11
N SER A 157 -0.49 4.79 -0.08
CA SER A 157 0.40 5.87 -0.54
C SER A 157 0.01 6.38 -1.94
N TYR A 158 0.36 7.63 -2.27
CA TYR A 158 0.04 8.25 -3.57
C TYR A 158 -1.48 8.26 -3.83
N ASN A 159 -2.23 8.90 -2.92
CA ASN A 159 -3.67 9.11 -3.01
C ASN A 159 -4.00 10.57 -2.62
N LYS A 160 -5.27 10.88 -2.32
CA LYS A 160 -5.76 12.21 -1.92
C LYS A 160 -6.43 12.17 -0.54
N ILE A 161 -5.96 11.31 0.36
CA ILE A 161 -6.59 11.06 1.66
C ILE A 161 -6.26 12.23 2.60
N VAL A 162 -7.29 12.79 3.23
CA VAL A 162 -7.16 13.86 4.24
C VAL A 162 -7.39 13.33 5.66
N ASP A 163 -8.40 12.47 5.82
CA ASP A 163 -8.79 11.89 7.11
C ASP A 163 -8.41 10.41 7.19
N ILE A 164 -7.70 10.04 8.25
CA ILE A 164 -7.34 8.66 8.55
C ILE A 164 -8.01 8.13 9.83
N SER A 165 -8.96 8.86 10.41
CA SER A 165 -9.76 8.41 11.55
C SER A 165 -10.41 7.02 11.35
N PRO A 166 -10.84 6.60 10.13
CA PRO A 166 -11.37 5.25 9.93
C PRO A 166 -10.37 4.12 10.22
N LEU A 167 -9.05 4.42 10.24
CA LEU A 167 -8.01 3.44 10.54
C LEU A 167 -7.87 3.14 12.04
N GLU A 168 -8.37 4.00 12.93
CA GLU A 168 -8.14 3.94 14.39
C GLU A 168 -8.43 2.55 14.98
N SER A 169 -9.41 1.85 14.42
CA SER A 169 -9.87 0.57 14.94
C SER A 169 -9.12 -0.66 14.37
N LEU A 170 -8.07 -0.46 13.57
CA LEU A 170 -7.27 -1.51 12.90
C LEU A 170 -5.99 -1.84 13.67
N THR A 171 -6.13 -2.29 14.92
CA THR A 171 -5.02 -2.48 15.88
C THR A 171 -4.01 -3.58 15.50
N ASN A 172 -4.28 -4.36 14.45
CA ASN A 172 -3.41 -5.43 13.96
C ASN A 172 -2.41 -4.99 12.89
N ILE A 173 -2.46 -3.74 12.43
CA ILE A 173 -1.53 -3.23 11.41
C ILE A 173 -0.08 -3.30 11.91
N GLU A 174 0.77 -3.93 11.12
CA GLU A 174 2.22 -4.04 11.31
C GLU A 174 2.97 -3.15 10.32
N GLU A 175 2.44 -2.97 9.11
CA GLU A 175 3.01 -2.13 8.06
C GLU A 175 1.98 -1.17 7.48
N LEU A 176 2.27 0.14 7.56
CA LEU A 176 1.39 1.21 7.13
C LEU A 176 2.13 2.21 6.23
N TYR A 177 1.66 2.35 5.00
CA TYR A 177 2.21 3.29 4.02
C TYR A 177 1.12 4.29 3.62
N LEU A 178 1.29 5.56 4.02
CA LEU A 178 0.36 6.68 3.81
C LEU A 178 1.05 7.89 3.16
N ASN A 179 2.30 7.75 2.75
CA ASN A 179 3.05 8.84 2.13
C ASN A 179 2.40 9.35 0.84
N GLN A 180 2.64 10.62 0.50
CA GLN A 180 2.04 11.28 -0.66
C GLN A 180 0.51 11.23 -0.61
N ASN A 181 -0.03 11.83 0.44
CA ASN A 181 -1.46 12.07 0.64
C ASN A 181 -1.63 13.53 1.11
N GLN A 182 -2.80 13.86 1.65
CA GLN A 182 -3.15 15.19 2.13
C GLN A 182 -3.51 15.17 3.63
N ILE A 183 -2.90 14.26 4.38
CA ILE A 183 -3.25 13.97 5.78
C ILE A 183 -2.81 15.14 6.67
N VAL A 184 -3.74 15.60 7.53
CA VAL A 184 -3.50 16.71 8.47
C VAL A 184 -3.33 16.21 9.91
N SER A 185 -4.13 15.21 10.31
CA SER A 185 -4.11 14.63 11.66
C SER A 185 -3.69 13.16 11.63
N ILE A 186 -2.92 12.77 12.64
CA ILE A 186 -2.40 11.41 12.82
C ILE A 186 -2.76 10.81 14.18
N GLU A 187 -3.79 11.33 14.85
CA GLU A 187 -4.25 10.80 16.15
C GLU A 187 -4.63 9.31 16.09
N ALA A 188 -5.18 8.87 14.96
CA ALA A 188 -5.48 7.45 14.70
C ALA A 188 -4.25 6.54 14.87
N LEU A 189 -3.02 7.08 14.74
CA LEU A 189 -1.81 6.27 14.89
C LEU A 189 -1.59 5.76 16.33
N THR A 190 -2.22 6.39 17.32
CA THR A 190 -2.05 6.04 18.75
C THR A 190 -2.56 4.65 19.11
N SER A 191 -3.42 4.06 18.29
CA SER A 191 -4.01 2.75 18.52
C SER A 191 -3.19 1.58 17.95
N PHE A 192 -2.20 1.83 17.07
CA PHE A 192 -1.45 0.78 16.37
C PHE A 192 -0.34 0.16 17.21
N SER A 193 -0.75 -0.62 18.21
CA SER A 193 0.16 -1.31 19.11
C SER A 193 1.11 -2.30 18.42
N LYS A 194 0.79 -2.83 17.23
CA LYS A 194 1.63 -3.79 16.49
C LYS A 194 2.46 -3.16 15.37
N LEU A 195 2.35 -1.85 15.15
CA LEU A 195 3.03 -1.19 14.04
C LEU A 195 4.54 -1.35 14.17
N ARG A 196 5.18 -1.65 13.03
CA ARG A 196 6.63 -1.81 12.88
C ARG A 196 7.16 -0.99 11.73
N ASN A 197 6.41 -0.80 10.65
CA ASN A 197 6.85 0.01 9.51
C ASN A 197 5.83 1.12 9.24
N LEU A 198 6.31 2.37 9.18
CA LEU A 198 5.47 3.54 8.90
C LEU A 198 6.15 4.46 7.88
N GLU A 199 5.45 4.77 6.78
CA GLU A 199 5.81 5.84 5.84
C GLU A 199 4.66 6.85 5.75
N ILE A 200 4.91 8.12 6.10
CA ILE A 200 3.92 9.22 6.09
C ILE A 200 4.45 10.54 5.49
N PHE A 201 5.63 10.51 4.87
CA PHE A 201 6.21 11.68 4.20
C PHE A 201 5.30 12.26 3.11
N ASP A 202 5.52 13.51 2.71
CA ASP A 202 4.68 14.21 1.73
C ASP A 202 3.19 14.21 2.15
N ASN A 203 2.90 14.74 3.34
CA ASN A 203 1.57 15.01 3.88
C ASN A 203 1.55 16.41 4.52
N TYR A 204 0.42 16.84 5.10
CA TYR A 204 0.24 18.16 5.74
C TYR A 204 0.14 18.07 7.27
N ILE A 205 0.90 17.15 7.88
CA ILE A 205 0.83 16.85 9.32
C ILE A 205 1.46 17.99 10.13
N GLN A 206 0.70 18.52 11.09
CA GLN A 206 1.15 19.63 11.95
C GLN A 206 1.43 19.23 13.41
N ASP A 207 0.86 18.12 13.88
CA ASP A 207 1.02 17.63 15.25
C ASP A 207 1.65 16.22 15.25
N MET A 208 2.92 16.16 15.66
CA MET A 208 3.68 14.91 15.72
C MET A 208 3.57 14.19 17.08
N THR A 209 2.91 14.81 18.06
CA THR A 209 2.74 14.25 19.41
C THR A 209 2.23 12.81 19.40
N PRO A 210 1.25 12.41 18.55
CA PRO A 210 0.75 11.04 18.48
C PRO A 210 1.83 9.99 18.22
N ILE A 211 2.83 10.31 17.39
CA ILE A 211 3.94 9.40 17.08
C ILE A 211 4.98 9.46 18.21
N CYS A 212 5.38 10.66 18.60
CA CYS A 212 6.48 10.87 19.55
C CYS A 212 6.20 10.25 20.93
N LEU A 213 4.94 10.23 21.35
CA LEU A 213 4.52 9.62 22.59
C LEU A 213 4.09 8.15 22.44
N HIS A 214 4.09 7.61 21.22
CA HIS A 214 3.67 6.24 20.97
C HIS A 214 4.54 5.24 21.75
N LYS A 215 3.89 4.36 22.51
CA LYS A 215 4.56 3.41 23.42
C LYS A 215 5.53 2.45 22.74
N ASN A 216 5.33 2.16 21.46
CA ASN A 216 6.12 1.21 20.69
C ASN A 216 6.95 1.86 19.58
N ILE A 217 7.16 3.18 19.63
CA ILE A 217 7.95 3.89 18.62
C ILE A 217 9.35 3.31 18.45
N ASP A 218 9.92 2.72 19.50
CA ASP A 218 11.22 2.05 19.45
C ASP A 218 11.27 0.90 18.46
N ASN A 219 10.13 0.28 18.14
CA ASN A 219 10.04 -0.84 17.22
C ASN A 219 9.73 -0.41 15.78
N TRP A 220 9.57 0.90 15.55
CA TRP A 220 9.20 1.41 14.24
C TRP A 220 10.44 1.67 13.38
N ASN A 221 10.40 1.20 12.14
CA ASN A 221 11.30 1.62 11.09
C ASN A 221 10.75 2.93 10.49
N LEU A 222 11.37 4.05 10.87
CA LEU A 222 10.93 5.41 10.54
C LEU A 222 11.58 5.95 9.25
N TYR A 223 11.92 5.08 8.29
CA TYR A 223 12.84 5.40 7.17
C TYR A 223 12.42 6.64 6.35
N LYS A 224 11.12 6.94 6.27
CA LYS A 224 10.57 8.11 5.56
C LYS A 224 9.31 8.64 6.24
N ILE A 225 9.47 9.28 7.39
CA ILE A 225 8.43 10.17 7.91
C ILE A 225 8.55 11.56 7.29
N GLY A 226 9.72 11.82 6.71
CA GLY A 226 10.06 13.12 6.19
C GLY A 226 10.28 13.25 4.69
N LYS A 227 11.18 12.50 4.08
CA LYS A 227 11.67 12.72 2.70
C LYS A 227 10.66 13.30 1.68
N GLN A 228 10.81 14.57 1.29
CA GLN A 228 10.06 15.17 0.17
C GLN A 228 10.57 14.67 -1.19
N GLN A 229 9.67 14.34 -2.13
CA GLN A 229 10.04 14.18 -3.54
C GLN A 229 9.88 15.47 -4.36
N ASP A 230 9.09 16.44 -3.89
CA ASP A 230 8.76 17.65 -4.67
C ASP A 230 9.10 18.96 -3.90
N PRO A 231 10.15 19.70 -4.32
CA PRO A 231 10.57 20.96 -3.71
C PRO A 231 9.54 22.10 -3.82
N THR A 232 8.54 22.00 -4.71
CA THR A 232 7.60 23.09 -4.99
C THR A 232 6.50 23.25 -3.93
N HIS A 233 6.31 22.25 -3.06
CA HIS A 233 5.35 22.29 -1.95
C HIS A 233 5.91 22.95 -0.68
N GLN A 234 7.06 23.65 -0.76
CA GLN A 234 7.67 24.45 0.32
C GLN A 234 6.72 25.46 0.99
N HIS A 235 5.61 25.83 0.35
CA HIS A 235 4.73 26.90 0.80
C HIS A 235 3.66 26.52 1.84
N LEU A 236 3.49 25.24 2.19
CA LEU A 236 2.44 24.80 3.14
C LEU A 236 2.94 24.41 4.53
N CYS A 237 4.25 24.35 4.76
CA CYS A 237 4.84 24.19 6.11
C CYS A 237 5.14 25.54 6.80
N THR A 238 4.35 26.58 6.53
CA THR A 238 4.56 27.91 7.13
C THR A 238 4.24 27.99 8.62
N SER A 239 3.68 26.94 9.24
CA SER A 239 3.53 26.85 10.69
C SER A 239 3.84 25.45 11.23
N LEU A 240 5.12 25.15 11.42
CA LEU A 240 5.51 24.09 12.37
C LEU A 240 5.14 24.57 13.78
N ASN A 241 4.01 24.08 14.28
CA ASN A 241 3.47 24.46 15.59
C ASN A 241 4.37 23.90 16.72
N HIS A 242 4.35 24.57 17.88
CA HIS A 242 5.05 24.18 19.11
C HIS A 242 4.90 22.70 19.46
N LYS A 243 3.75 22.08 19.13
CA LYS A 243 3.51 20.64 19.34
C LYS A 243 4.41 19.73 18.50
N CYS A 244 4.70 20.09 17.25
CA CYS A 244 5.61 19.33 16.41
C CYS A 244 7.03 19.35 16.98
N ILE A 245 7.47 20.53 17.43
CA ILE A 245 8.78 20.76 18.06
C ILE A 245 8.89 19.98 19.37
N TYR A 246 7.88 20.07 20.23
CA TYR A 246 7.82 19.34 21.48
C TYR A 246 7.88 17.82 21.25
N GLY A 247 7.09 17.30 20.30
CA GLY A 247 7.16 15.90 19.92
C GLY A 247 8.56 15.49 19.46
N MET A 248 9.22 16.30 18.64
CA MET A 248 10.58 16.02 18.19
C MET A 248 11.60 16.01 19.33
N GLN A 249 11.47 16.91 20.30
CA GLN A 249 12.32 16.93 21.50
C GLN A 249 12.14 15.67 22.36
N GLU A 250 10.89 15.26 22.60
CA GLU A 250 10.58 14.03 23.31
C GLU A 250 11.14 12.80 22.60
N LEU A 251 11.02 12.77 21.27
CA LEU A 251 11.55 11.69 20.43
C LEU A 251 13.09 11.66 20.51
N ALA A 252 13.79 12.78 20.36
CA ALA A 252 15.24 12.82 20.55
C ALA A 252 15.67 12.40 21.96
N GLY A 253 14.92 12.81 22.99
CA GLY A 253 15.16 12.42 24.39
C GLY A 253 15.07 10.91 24.61
N ARG A 254 14.03 10.26 24.07
CA ARG A 254 13.84 8.79 24.21
C ARG A 254 14.96 7.97 23.59
N PHE A 255 15.54 8.44 22.49
CA PHE A 255 16.57 7.69 21.76
C PHE A 255 18.00 8.16 22.04
N LYS A 256 18.19 9.11 22.96
CA LYS A 256 19.50 9.62 23.42
C LYS A 256 20.46 8.53 23.87
N HIS A 257 19.93 7.39 24.33
CA HIS A 257 20.71 6.24 24.82
C HIS A 257 20.55 4.97 23.97
N SER A 258 19.96 5.07 22.78
CA SER A 258 19.78 3.91 21.91
C SER A 258 21.12 3.48 21.29
N SER A 259 21.56 2.24 21.53
CA SER A 259 22.74 1.65 20.86
C SER A 259 22.49 1.18 19.43
N ASN A 260 21.25 1.30 18.92
CA ASN A 260 20.90 0.85 17.58
C ASN A 260 21.13 1.96 16.54
N CYS A 261 22.27 1.91 15.84
CA CYS A 261 22.66 2.91 14.84
C CYS A 261 21.62 3.12 13.74
N ARG A 262 20.89 2.07 13.31
CA ARG A 262 19.81 2.21 12.31
C ARG A 262 18.62 3.03 12.84
N LYS A 263 18.29 2.89 14.13
CA LYS A 263 17.24 3.70 14.77
C LYS A 263 17.69 5.15 14.91
N ILE A 264 18.92 5.39 15.37
CA ILE A 264 19.51 6.74 15.44
C ILE A 264 19.48 7.42 14.06
N ASP A 265 19.88 6.71 13.00
CA ASP A 265 19.85 7.21 11.62
C ASP A 265 18.45 7.60 11.15
N SER A 266 17.44 6.79 11.49
CA SER A 266 16.05 7.05 11.12
C SER A 266 15.50 8.29 11.84
N ILE A 267 15.91 8.49 13.08
CA ILE A 267 15.53 9.64 13.91
C ILE A 267 16.23 10.89 13.44
N LYS A 268 17.54 10.81 13.16
CA LYS A 268 18.31 11.89 12.53
C LYS A 268 17.66 12.33 11.23
N ARG A 269 17.26 11.40 10.35
CA ARG A 269 16.54 11.72 9.10
C ARG A 269 15.17 12.35 9.34
N THR A 270 14.44 11.88 10.36
CA THR A 270 13.13 12.43 10.73
C THR A 270 13.28 13.88 11.21
N ILE A 271 14.19 14.12 12.15
CA ILE A 271 14.49 15.46 12.69
C ILE A 271 15.06 16.38 11.62
N TYR A 272 15.97 15.88 10.78
CA TYR A 272 16.54 16.63 9.65
C TYR A 272 15.48 17.05 8.64
N TYR A 273 14.53 16.17 8.30
CA TYR A 273 13.44 16.57 7.42
C TYR A 273 12.63 17.73 7.98
N PHE A 274 12.24 17.65 9.26
CA PHE A 274 11.44 18.70 9.86
C PHE A 274 12.26 19.99 10.03
N LEU A 275 13.58 19.90 10.29
CA LEU A 275 14.49 21.04 10.25
C LEU A 275 14.47 21.77 8.91
N VAL A 276 14.55 21.03 7.79
CA VAL A 276 14.49 21.60 6.44
C VAL A 276 13.16 22.31 6.17
N GLN A 277 12.05 21.85 6.78
CA GLN A 277 10.77 22.57 6.70
C GLN A 277 10.74 23.86 7.55
N ILE A 278 11.51 23.92 8.66
CA ILE A 278 11.58 25.07 9.59
C ILE A 278 12.46 26.20 9.05
N GLU A 279 13.46 25.92 8.20
CA GLU A 279 14.34 26.94 7.59
C GLU A 279 13.61 28.05 6.83
N THR A 280 12.31 27.89 6.57
CA THR A 280 11.46 28.90 5.94
C THR A 280 10.76 29.87 6.92
N ASN A 281 10.79 29.62 8.24
CA ASN A 281 10.21 30.54 9.23
C ASN A 281 10.71 30.31 10.69
N THR A 282 11.25 31.38 11.29
CA THR A 282 11.56 31.63 12.73
C THR A 282 12.91 31.17 13.31
N ASP A 283 13.75 32.16 13.68
CA ASP A 283 15.10 32.01 14.24
C ASP A 283 15.18 31.27 15.60
N ILE A 284 14.14 31.35 16.44
CA ILE A 284 14.20 30.84 17.83
C ILE A 284 14.10 29.31 17.89
N TYR A 285 13.33 28.71 16.99
CA TYR A 285 13.13 27.26 16.96
C TYR A 285 14.21 26.54 16.17
N PHE A 286 14.77 27.20 15.14
CA PHE A 286 15.92 26.70 14.40
C PHE A 286 17.10 26.40 15.32
N SER A 287 17.46 27.34 16.23
CA SER A 287 18.54 27.12 17.21
C SER A 287 18.28 25.90 18.11
N LYS A 288 17.08 25.76 18.69
CA LYS A 288 16.77 24.63 19.60
C LYS A 288 16.80 23.26 18.90
N ILE A 289 16.37 23.20 17.65
CA ILE A 289 16.34 21.93 16.91
C ILE A 289 17.72 21.65 16.29
N ASN A 290 18.46 22.68 15.90
CA ASN A 290 19.86 22.54 15.49
C ASN A 290 20.73 22.04 16.67
N ASP A 291 20.51 22.55 17.88
CA ASP A 291 21.17 22.02 19.09
C ASP A 291 20.82 20.54 19.32
N LEU A 292 19.56 20.16 19.11
CA LEU A 292 19.09 18.77 19.21
C LEU A 292 19.75 17.89 18.14
N PHE A 293 19.90 18.40 16.92
CA PHE A 293 20.55 17.71 15.79
C PHE A 293 22.04 17.54 16.03
N LEU A 294 22.72 18.58 16.53
CA LEU A 294 24.13 18.52 16.93
C LEU A 294 24.35 17.54 18.09
N GLN A 295 23.47 17.54 19.10
CA GLN A 295 23.48 16.53 20.15
C GLN A 295 23.29 15.13 19.57
N LEU A 296 22.33 14.92 18.67
CA LEU A 296 22.13 13.63 18.01
C LEU A 296 23.32 13.19 17.18
N ASN A 297 24.02 14.12 16.52
CA ASN A 297 25.23 13.82 15.76
C ASN A 297 26.43 13.48 16.65
N SER A 298 26.47 13.97 17.90
CA SER A 298 27.43 13.50 18.90
C SER A 298 27.14 12.10 19.43
N TYR A 299 25.92 11.57 19.21
CA TYR A 299 25.60 10.18 19.51
C TYR A 299 25.87 9.30 18.28
N GLY A 300 26.73 8.29 18.45
CA GLY A 300 27.07 7.29 17.42
C GLY A 300 28.37 7.54 16.64
N THR A 301 29.24 8.46 17.07
CA THR A 301 30.62 8.56 16.54
C THR A 301 31.61 7.62 17.21
N ASP A 302 31.20 6.92 18.27
CA ASP A 302 31.99 5.88 18.93
C ASP A 302 31.48 4.49 18.52
N GLN A 303 31.72 4.08 17.27
CA GLN A 303 31.91 2.69 16.81
C GLN A 303 32.23 2.59 15.33
#